data_AF-A0A7R9EHD2-F1
#
_entry.id   AF-A0A7R9EHD2-F1
#
_cell.length_a   1.000
_cell.length_b   1.000
_cell.length_c   1.000
_cell.angle_alpha   90.00
_cell.angle_beta   90.00
_cell.angle_gamma   90.00
#
_symmetry.space_group_name_H-M   'P 1'
#
loop_
_entity.id
_entity.type
_entity.pdbx_description
1 polymer ?
#
loop_
_entity_poly.entity_id
_entity_poly.type
_entity_poly.pdbx_seq_one_letter_code
_entity_poly.pdbx_strand_id
1 'polypeptide(L)'
;DLIAPSKLLSGLFAHDLGLDSPNVANNYQLQHLGLNCFSSYISELGVPYIWVQRVAGLDFMGARTAEIMDGKSDSVEPKTSVSQASVESVMRAVRQRLKARIALCKQVQALENGSVVLPHNQRSLFPCKSSSSLSGWQRLTWEEYQAYPHTQPFVREEAVGRGDIFYSMVVSRGTAKLLVLLAVKCDYPCTPSVYCLHLNWNGEHHAGNNDAVRDMEREMNVYWMELVKDLGHGWGSSLLVAQMNKLMSCLDLYLEAAGSTGIAPAEFSRERIFFKPVRGRNRCRPYKFLHVSGGIFTQR
;
A
#
# COMPACT_ATOMS: atom_id res chain seq x y z
N ASP A 1 0.62 4.56 15.32
CA ASP A 1 0.78 5.38 14.10
C ASP A 1 -0.41 5.45 13.15
N LEU A 2 -1.18 4.38 12.90
CA LEU A 2 -2.31 4.43 11.95
C LEU A 2 -3.34 5.55 12.26
N ILE A 3 -3.49 5.87 13.53
CA ILE A 3 -4.35 6.94 14.06
C ILE A 3 -3.56 8.02 14.80
N ALA A 4 -2.23 8.09 14.59
CA ALA A 4 -1.42 9.12 15.24
C ALA A 4 -1.84 10.51 14.76
N PRO A 5 -2.13 11.47 15.66
CA PRO A 5 -2.64 12.79 15.28
C PRO A 5 -1.75 13.51 14.24
N SER A 6 -0.43 13.37 14.37
CA SER A 6 0.55 14.03 13.51
C SER A 6 0.53 13.55 12.05
N LYS A 7 0.07 12.33 11.77
CA LYS A 7 0.11 11.72 10.43
C LYS A 7 -1.25 11.32 9.88
N LEU A 8 -2.32 11.46 10.66
CA LEU A 8 -3.66 11.01 10.31
C LEU A 8 -4.18 11.61 9.00
N LEU A 9 -3.94 12.91 8.81
CA LEU A 9 -4.41 13.69 7.67
C LEU A 9 -3.33 13.92 6.60
N SER A 10 -2.15 13.32 6.75
CA SER A 10 -1.08 13.40 5.75
C SER A 10 -1.55 12.80 4.43
N GLY A 11 -1.27 13.48 3.32
CA GLY A 11 -1.68 13.02 1.99
C GLY A 11 -3.19 12.92 1.83
N LEU A 12 -3.98 13.79 2.48
CA LEU A 12 -5.43 13.87 2.28
C LEU A 12 -5.79 14.17 0.82
N PHE A 13 -4.98 15.02 0.20
CA PHE A 13 -4.97 15.31 -1.23
C PHE A 13 -3.60 14.96 -1.80
N ALA A 14 -3.56 14.70 -3.11
CA ALA A 14 -2.32 14.37 -3.80
C ALA A 14 -1.26 15.47 -3.60
N HIS A 15 -0.02 15.05 -3.35
CA HIS A 15 1.14 15.93 -3.14
C HIS A 15 1.07 16.88 -1.93
N ASP A 16 0.08 16.74 -1.04
CA ASP A 16 -0.03 17.55 0.18
C ASP A 16 0.37 16.74 1.43
N LEU A 17 1.69 16.61 1.63
CA LEU A 17 2.28 15.98 2.81
C LEU A 17 2.49 16.96 3.98
N GLY A 18 2.32 18.26 3.73
CA GLY A 18 2.51 19.31 4.72
C GLY A 18 3.94 19.44 5.23
N LEU A 19 4.94 19.06 4.43
CA LEU A 19 6.36 19.17 4.78
C LEU A 19 6.95 20.55 4.44
N ASP A 20 6.33 21.24 3.48
CA ASP A 20 6.79 22.52 2.96
C ASP A 20 5.77 23.63 3.25
N SER A 21 6.23 24.88 3.27
CA SER A 21 5.33 26.02 3.43
C SER A 21 4.52 26.25 2.15
N PRO A 22 3.17 26.38 2.22
CA PRO A 22 2.34 26.72 1.06
C PRO A 22 2.67 28.07 0.44
N ASN A 23 3.21 29.00 1.23
CA ASN A 23 3.69 30.29 0.76
C ASN A 23 5.21 30.25 0.58
N VAL A 24 5.67 30.37 -0.67
CA VAL A 24 7.12 30.32 -0.98
C VAL A 24 7.87 31.54 -0.45
N ALA A 25 7.21 32.68 -0.22
CA ALA A 25 7.84 33.83 0.44
C ALA A 25 8.38 33.48 1.84
N ASN A 26 7.72 32.54 2.55
CA ASN A 26 8.16 32.09 3.86
C ASN A 26 9.52 31.40 3.79
N ASN A 27 9.82 30.66 2.72
CA ASN A 27 11.13 30.02 2.57
C ASN A 27 12.26 31.05 2.55
N TYR A 28 12.07 32.17 1.84
CA TYR A 28 13.04 33.27 1.81
C TYR A 28 13.15 34.00 3.14
N GLN A 29 12.02 34.27 3.80
CA GLN A 29 11.99 34.93 5.11
C GLN A 29 12.68 34.10 6.19
N LEU A 30 12.42 32.79 6.21
CA LEU A 30 13.04 31.85 7.15
C LEU A 30 14.55 31.76 6.93
N GLN A 31 14.99 31.65 5.67
CA GLN A 31 16.42 31.67 5.33
C GLN A 31 17.09 32.98 5.75
N HIS A 32 16.43 34.12 5.56
CA HIS A 32 16.95 35.42 5.98
C HIS A 32 17.15 35.51 7.50
N LEU A 33 16.29 34.85 8.27
CA LEU A 33 16.38 34.76 9.73
C LEU A 33 17.30 33.64 10.24
N GLY A 34 17.98 32.91 9.34
CA GLY A 34 18.84 31.77 9.69
C GLY A 34 18.09 30.50 10.11
N LEU A 35 16.77 30.45 9.86
CA LEU A 35 15.91 29.31 10.16
C LEU A 35 15.89 28.38 8.94
N ASN A 36 16.82 27.44 8.91
CA ASN A 36 17.10 26.69 7.67
C ASN A 36 16.17 25.50 7.42
N CYS A 37 15.41 25.04 8.42
CA CYS A 37 14.63 23.81 8.32
C CYS A 37 13.19 24.02 8.80
N PHE A 38 12.26 24.30 7.88
CA PHE A 38 10.84 24.46 8.22
C PHE A 38 10.27 23.24 8.96
N SER A 39 10.72 22.03 8.59
CA SER A 39 10.21 20.78 9.19
C SER A 39 10.51 20.62 10.68
N SER A 40 11.50 21.32 11.24
CA SER A 40 11.76 21.23 12.69
C SER A 40 10.65 21.87 13.54
N TYR A 41 9.87 22.79 12.95
CA TYR A 41 8.80 23.50 13.66
C TYR A 41 7.44 22.83 13.54
N ILE A 42 7.28 21.88 12.61
CA ILE A 42 6.01 21.20 12.34
C ILE A 42 5.50 20.45 13.58
N SER A 43 6.39 19.84 14.37
CA SER A 43 6.01 19.11 15.58
C SER A 43 5.43 20.01 16.67
N GLU A 44 5.79 21.29 16.68
CA GLU A 44 5.38 22.26 17.70
C GLU A 44 4.18 23.11 17.24
N LEU A 45 4.21 23.58 16.01
CA LEU A 45 3.23 24.54 15.46
C LEU A 45 2.09 23.86 14.69
N GLY A 46 2.28 22.61 14.28
CA GLY A 46 1.34 21.87 13.45
C GLY A 46 1.75 21.84 11.97
N VAL A 47 0.95 21.10 11.20
CA VAL A 47 1.26 20.76 9.81
C VAL A 47 0.56 21.74 8.85
N PRO A 48 1.28 22.50 8.02
CA PRO A 48 0.72 23.55 7.17
C PRO A 48 0.12 23.01 5.87
N TYR A 49 -0.87 22.12 5.94
CA TYR A 49 -1.46 21.57 4.73
C TYR A 49 -2.07 22.65 3.82
N ILE A 50 -1.93 22.47 2.51
CA ILE A 50 -2.47 23.38 1.50
C ILE A 50 -4.01 23.44 1.63
N TRP A 51 -4.66 22.31 1.86
CA TRP A 51 -6.12 22.27 1.99
C TRP A 51 -6.64 23.07 3.20
N VAL A 52 -5.86 23.19 4.28
CA VAL A 52 -6.24 24.00 5.46
C VAL A 52 -6.29 25.48 5.08
N GLN A 53 -5.28 25.94 4.33
CA GLN A 53 -5.22 27.33 3.85
C GLN A 53 -6.45 27.67 2.99
N ARG A 54 -6.83 26.76 2.09
CA ARG A 54 -8.01 26.93 1.22
C ARG A 54 -9.32 26.98 2.01
N VAL A 55 -9.45 26.15 3.04
CA VAL A 55 -10.61 26.21 3.95
C VAL A 55 -10.66 27.55 4.68
N ALA A 56 -9.51 28.13 5.03
CA ALA A 56 -9.41 29.47 5.61
C ALA A 56 -9.59 30.61 4.58
N GLY A 57 -9.80 30.29 3.30
CA GLY A 57 -10.00 31.25 2.22
C GLY A 57 -8.72 31.74 1.54
N LEU A 58 -7.55 31.21 1.91
CA LEU A 58 -6.26 31.57 1.33
C LEU A 58 -5.95 30.66 0.13
N ASP A 59 -5.54 31.27 -1.00
CA ASP A 59 -5.17 30.54 -2.21
C ASP A 59 -3.82 31.03 -2.77
N PHE A 60 -2.74 30.48 -2.24
CA PHE A 60 -1.37 30.80 -2.67
C PHE A 60 -1.04 30.29 -4.08
N MET A 61 -1.71 29.22 -4.54
CA MET A 61 -1.47 28.65 -5.87
C MET A 61 -2.18 29.47 -6.96
N GLY A 62 -3.43 29.87 -6.70
CA GLY A 62 -4.16 30.80 -7.56
C GLY A 62 -3.47 32.15 -7.67
N ALA A 63 -2.98 32.69 -6.55
CA ALA A 63 -2.23 33.95 -6.53
C ALA A 63 -0.97 33.89 -7.40
N ARG A 64 -0.16 32.83 -7.29
CA ARG A 64 1.01 32.62 -8.17
C ARG A 64 0.65 32.54 -9.65
N THR A 65 -0.46 31.89 -9.97
CA THR A 65 -0.90 31.77 -11.36
C THR A 65 -1.30 33.14 -11.91
N ALA A 66 -2.00 33.96 -11.12
CA ALA A 66 -2.36 35.32 -11.47
C ALA A 66 -1.14 36.25 -11.58
N GLU A 67 -0.13 36.08 -10.71
CA GLU A 67 1.15 36.80 -10.82
C GLU A 67 1.86 36.53 -12.15
N ILE A 68 1.92 35.26 -12.58
CA ILE A 68 2.59 34.86 -13.82
C ILE A 68 1.81 35.35 -15.05
N MET A 69 0.47 35.29 -15.02
CA MET A 69 -0.38 35.62 -16.17
C MET A 69 -0.68 37.12 -16.31
N ASP A 70 -0.99 37.79 -15.19
CA ASP A 70 -1.49 39.17 -15.17
C ASP A 70 -0.47 40.17 -14.59
N GLY A 71 0.70 39.71 -14.15
CA GLY A 71 1.76 40.56 -13.58
C GLY A 71 1.39 41.23 -12.25
N LYS A 72 0.30 40.81 -11.60
CA LYS A 72 -0.18 41.37 -10.34
C LYS A 72 0.30 40.53 -9.16
N SER A 73 1.20 41.08 -8.35
CA SER A 73 1.52 40.55 -7.01
C SER A 73 0.57 41.16 -5.99
N ASP A 74 -0.66 40.65 -5.92
CA ASP A 74 -1.55 41.00 -4.81
C ASP A 74 -1.17 40.17 -3.59
N SER A 75 -1.13 40.82 -2.41
CA SER A 75 -1.04 40.11 -1.14
C SER A 75 -2.20 39.11 -1.04
N VAL A 76 -1.91 37.86 -0.67
CA VAL A 76 -2.95 36.83 -0.57
C VAL A 76 -3.88 37.13 0.59
N GLU A 77 -5.07 37.63 0.28
CA GLU A 77 -6.12 37.88 1.26
C GLU A 77 -7.13 36.72 1.34
N PRO A 78 -7.71 36.45 2.52
CA PRO A 78 -8.77 35.46 2.69
C PRO A 78 -10.02 35.80 1.86
N LYS A 79 -10.46 34.85 1.02
CA LYS A 79 -11.67 34.98 0.19
C LYS A 79 -12.73 33.96 0.60
N THR A 80 -13.93 34.43 0.93
CA THR A 80 -15.08 33.58 1.30
C THR A 80 -15.43 32.56 0.21
N SER A 81 -15.29 32.93 -1.06
CA SER A 81 -15.55 32.03 -2.20
C SER A 81 -14.61 30.83 -2.24
N VAL A 82 -13.33 31.00 -1.89
CA VAL A 82 -12.33 29.92 -1.84
C VAL A 82 -12.66 28.93 -0.71
N SER A 83 -13.06 29.47 0.45
CA SER A 83 -13.51 28.66 1.58
C SER A 83 -14.76 27.85 1.22
N GLN A 84 -15.81 28.51 0.73
CA GLN A 84 -17.08 27.86 0.35
C GLN A 84 -16.88 26.77 -0.71
N ALA A 85 -16.00 26.99 -1.69
CA ALA A 85 -15.71 26.00 -2.73
C ALA A 85 -14.94 24.76 -2.22
N SER A 86 -14.22 24.86 -1.10
CA SER A 86 -13.34 23.79 -0.61
C SER A 86 -13.93 23.00 0.56
N VAL A 87 -14.65 23.65 1.48
CA VAL A 87 -15.11 23.08 2.77
C VAL A 87 -15.83 21.75 2.60
N GLU A 88 -16.81 21.64 1.69
CA GLU A 88 -17.58 20.41 1.53
C GLU A 88 -16.68 19.22 1.11
N SER A 89 -15.82 19.44 0.12
CA SER A 89 -14.91 18.42 -0.39
C SER A 89 -13.90 17.96 0.66
N VAL A 90 -13.33 18.90 1.42
CA VAL A 90 -12.38 18.62 2.50
C VAL A 90 -13.05 17.84 3.62
N MET A 91 -14.23 18.27 4.08
CA MET A 91 -14.95 17.57 5.14
C MET A 91 -15.34 16.14 4.73
N ARG A 92 -15.72 15.94 3.46
CA ARG A 92 -15.96 14.60 2.90
C ARG A 92 -14.68 13.76 2.90
N ALA A 93 -13.56 14.32 2.45
CA ALA A 93 -12.27 13.63 2.42
C ALA A 93 -11.79 13.24 3.83
N VAL A 94 -11.87 14.14 4.81
CA VAL A 94 -11.54 13.86 6.22
C VAL A 94 -12.39 12.71 6.76
N ARG A 95 -13.71 12.75 6.54
CA ARG A 95 -14.62 11.68 6.97
C ARG A 95 -14.26 10.34 6.33
N GLN A 96 -13.97 10.32 5.03
CA GLN A 96 -13.56 9.12 4.31
C GLN A 96 -12.23 8.59 4.85
N ARG A 97 -11.25 9.46 5.09
CA ARG A 97 -9.95 9.11 5.67
C ARG A 97 -10.10 8.46 7.04
N LEU A 98 -10.92 9.02 7.92
CA LEU A 98 -11.18 8.43 9.25
C LEU A 98 -11.79 7.03 9.14
N LYS A 99 -12.80 6.85 8.28
CA LYS A 99 -13.40 5.54 8.02
C LYS A 99 -12.38 4.54 7.50
N ALA A 100 -11.57 4.95 6.52
CA ALA A 100 -10.50 4.15 5.96
C ALA A 100 -9.47 3.72 7.00
N ARG A 101 -9.00 4.64 7.86
CA ARG A 101 -8.04 4.33 8.92
C ARG A 101 -8.60 3.39 9.97
N ILE A 102 -9.85 3.57 10.38
CA ILE A 102 -10.51 2.63 11.31
C ILE A 102 -10.61 1.23 10.67
N ALA A 103 -11.00 1.15 9.40
CA ALA A 103 -11.07 -0.13 8.69
C ALA A 103 -9.68 -0.78 8.53
N LEU A 104 -8.64 0.01 8.25
CA LEU A 104 -7.27 -0.48 8.18
C LEU A 104 -6.77 -0.97 9.54
N CYS A 105 -7.05 -0.26 10.64
CA CYS A 105 -6.72 -0.73 11.99
C CYS A 105 -7.33 -2.10 12.29
N LYS A 106 -8.61 -2.31 11.93
CA LYS A 106 -9.29 -3.60 12.09
C LYS A 106 -8.62 -4.70 11.27
N GLN A 107 -8.24 -4.39 10.02
CA GLN A 107 -7.52 -5.33 9.15
C GLN A 107 -6.15 -5.70 9.74
N VAL A 108 -5.34 -4.70 10.12
CA VAL A 108 -4.03 -4.92 10.72
C VAL A 108 -4.13 -5.73 12.00
N GLN A 109 -5.07 -5.40 12.88
CA GLN A 109 -5.30 -6.17 14.12
C GLN A 109 -5.68 -7.62 13.83
N ALA A 110 -6.49 -7.89 12.80
CA ALA A 110 -6.82 -9.26 12.41
C ALA A 110 -5.57 -10.00 11.91
N LEU A 111 -4.75 -9.35 11.08
CA LEU A 111 -3.51 -9.93 10.53
C LEU A 111 -2.43 -10.15 11.60
N GLU A 112 -2.33 -9.26 12.59
CA GLU A 112 -1.46 -9.42 13.76
C GLU A 112 -1.81 -10.68 14.55
N ASN A 113 -3.11 -11.01 14.64
CA ASN A 113 -3.60 -12.24 15.26
C ASN A 113 -3.52 -13.47 14.33
N GLY A 114 -2.89 -13.35 13.15
CA GLY A 114 -2.79 -14.42 12.16
C GLY A 114 -4.12 -14.73 11.44
N SER A 115 -5.14 -13.90 11.59
CA SER A 115 -6.48 -14.11 11.07
C SER A 115 -6.66 -13.45 9.70
N VAL A 116 -6.76 -14.27 8.66
CA VAL A 116 -6.98 -13.81 7.27
C VAL A 116 -8.39 -14.20 6.83
N VAL A 117 -9.40 -13.53 7.41
CA VAL A 117 -10.82 -13.83 7.14
C VAL A 117 -11.40 -12.81 6.17
N LEU A 118 -11.87 -13.31 5.03
CA LEU A 118 -12.53 -12.49 4.02
C LEU A 118 -14.02 -12.28 4.31
N PRO A 119 -14.54 -11.07 4.04
CA PRO A 119 -15.97 -10.81 3.95
C PRO A 119 -16.70 -11.81 3.05
N HIS A 120 -17.94 -12.16 3.41
CA HIS A 120 -18.73 -13.17 2.69
C HIS A 120 -18.87 -12.88 1.18
N ASN A 121 -19.06 -11.61 0.82
CA ASN A 121 -19.21 -11.16 -0.56
C ASN A 121 -17.92 -11.22 -1.39
N GLN A 122 -16.76 -11.50 -0.79
CA GLN A 122 -15.50 -11.69 -1.52
C GLN A 122 -15.07 -13.15 -1.59
N ARG A 123 -15.68 -14.06 -0.82
CA ARG A 123 -15.20 -15.46 -0.74
C ARG A 123 -15.23 -16.18 -2.09
N SER A 124 -16.13 -15.81 -2.99
CA SER A 124 -16.20 -16.34 -4.35
C SER A 124 -14.97 -16.01 -5.21
N LEU A 125 -14.18 -15.00 -4.83
CA LEU A 125 -12.97 -14.59 -5.55
C LEU A 125 -11.71 -15.36 -5.14
N PHE A 126 -11.81 -16.21 -4.11
CA PHE A 126 -10.67 -16.88 -3.48
C PHE A 126 -10.95 -18.37 -3.27
N PRO A 127 -9.89 -19.20 -3.17
CA PRO A 127 -10.07 -20.59 -2.77
C PRO A 127 -10.59 -20.70 -1.33
N CYS A 128 -11.39 -21.73 -1.05
CA CYS A 128 -12.01 -21.93 0.27
C CYS A 128 -11.01 -22.33 1.38
N LYS A 129 -9.84 -22.86 1.02
CA LYS A 129 -8.80 -23.31 1.97
C LYS A 129 -7.46 -22.69 1.62
N SER A 130 -6.72 -22.27 2.65
CA SER A 130 -5.30 -21.95 2.55
C SER A 130 -4.53 -22.91 3.43
N SER A 131 -3.39 -23.39 2.91
CA SER A 131 -2.51 -24.34 3.59
C SER A 131 -1.32 -23.62 4.24
N SER A 132 -1.12 -22.35 3.91
CA SER A 132 -0.15 -21.45 4.53
C SER A 132 -0.70 -20.82 5.81
N SER A 133 0.20 -20.40 6.70
CA SER A 133 -0.10 -19.63 7.90
C SER A 133 0.61 -18.28 7.88
N LEU A 134 0.02 -17.28 8.54
CA LEU A 134 0.59 -15.95 8.73
C LEU A 134 1.12 -15.82 10.16
N SER A 135 2.34 -15.31 10.31
CA SER A 135 2.98 -15.11 11.60
C SER A 135 3.96 -13.94 11.58
N GLY A 136 4.44 -13.53 12.76
CA GLY A 136 5.55 -12.58 12.87
C GLY A 136 5.24 -11.17 12.37
N TRP A 137 3.99 -10.71 12.49
CA TRP A 137 3.62 -9.36 12.10
C TRP A 137 4.30 -8.33 13.01
N GLN A 138 5.16 -7.50 12.42
CA GLN A 138 5.95 -6.50 13.10
C GLN A 138 5.94 -5.18 12.34
N ARG A 139 5.95 -4.07 13.07
CA ARG A 139 6.07 -2.72 12.51
C ARG A 139 7.55 -2.43 12.22
N LEU A 140 7.83 -1.80 11.08
CA LEU A 140 9.17 -1.33 10.71
C LEU A 140 9.26 0.20 10.63
N THR A 141 10.41 0.76 10.94
CA THR A 141 10.78 2.13 10.58
C THR A 141 11.13 2.23 9.09
N TRP A 142 11.24 3.46 8.58
CA TRP A 142 11.68 3.68 7.20
C TRP A 142 13.12 3.19 7.00
N GLU A 143 13.97 3.45 7.99
CA GLU A 143 15.37 3.07 8.06
C GLU A 143 15.54 1.54 8.04
N GLU A 144 14.71 0.80 8.77
CA GLU A 144 14.69 -0.66 8.71
C GLU A 144 14.18 -1.19 7.36
N TYR A 145 13.13 -0.59 6.80
CA TYR A 145 12.56 -1.05 5.53
C TYR A 145 13.52 -0.87 4.35
N GLN A 146 14.18 0.28 4.24
CA GLN A 146 15.13 0.56 3.16
C GLN A 146 16.44 -0.23 3.32
N ALA A 147 16.79 -0.68 4.52
CA ALA A 147 18.00 -1.46 4.75
C ALA A 147 17.97 -2.83 4.03
N TYR A 148 16.79 -3.36 3.70
CA TYR A 148 16.66 -4.59 2.93
C TYR A 148 17.08 -4.38 1.47
N PRO A 149 18.03 -5.17 0.93
CA PRO A 149 18.50 -4.99 -0.45
C PRO A 149 17.40 -5.15 -1.51
N HIS A 150 16.42 -6.01 -1.25
CA HIS A 150 15.33 -6.29 -2.18
C HIS A 150 14.24 -5.21 -2.22
N THR A 151 14.22 -4.26 -1.26
CA THR A 151 13.27 -3.12 -1.30
C THR A 151 13.80 -1.95 -2.15
N GLN A 152 15.09 -1.97 -2.49
CA GLN A 152 15.77 -0.89 -3.23
C GLN A 152 15.11 -0.53 -4.57
N PRO A 153 14.58 -1.46 -5.39
CA PRO A 153 13.85 -1.09 -6.60
C PRO A 153 12.64 -0.18 -6.30
N PHE A 154 11.86 -0.50 -5.27
CA PHE A 154 10.68 0.29 -4.88
C PHE A 154 11.05 1.67 -4.34
N VAL A 155 12.19 1.78 -3.64
CA VAL A 155 12.71 3.06 -3.13
C VAL A 155 13.21 3.94 -4.28
N ARG A 156 13.98 3.36 -5.22
CA ARG A 156 14.55 4.09 -6.36
C ARG A 156 13.50 4.56 -7.36
N GLU A 157 12.43 3.77 -7.53
CA GLU A 157 11.29 4.11 -8.38
C GLU A 157 10.24 4.98 -7.66
N GLU A 158 10.53 5.41 -6.42
CA GLU A 158 9.63 6.23 -5.60
C GLU A 158 8.23 5.62 -5.37
N ALA A 159 8.09 4.31 -5.54
CA ALA A 159 6.85 3.59 -5.27
C ALA A 159 6.51 3.64 -3.76
N VAL A 160 7.53 3.70 -2.92
CA VAL A 160 7.44 3.81 -1.47
C VAL A 160 8.26 5.00 -0.98
N GLY A 161 7.76 5.69 0.05
CA GLY A 161 8.45 6.84 0.63
C GLY A 161 8.31 6.91 2.14
N ARG A 162 9.13 7.75 2.80
CA ARG A 162 9.21 7.88 4.27
C ARG A 162 7.88 8.17 4.98
N GLY A 163 6.90 8.72 4.26
CA GLY A 163 5.55 9.00 4.77
C GLY A 163 4.67 7.75 4.90
N ASP A 164 5.06 6.62 4.32
CA ASP A 164 4.31 5.37 4.33
C ASP A 164 4.47 4.59 5.65
N ILE A 165 3.65 3.55 5.81
CA ILE A 165 3.61 2.70 7.01
C ILE A 165 4.09 1.31 6.62
N PHE A 166 5.21 0.90 7.19
CA PHE A 166 5.94 -0.33 6.89
C PHE A 166 5.68 -1.47 7.89
N TYR A 167 5.52 -2.67 7.39
CA TYR A 167 5.39 -3.87 8.21
C TYR A 167 6.25 -5.00 7.64
N SER A 168 6.73 -5.89 8.50
CA SER A 168 7.29 -7.19 8.14
C SER A 168 6.41 -8.30 8.71
N MET A 169 6.27 -9.39 7.96
CA MET A 169 5.57 -10.59 8.41
C MET A 169 6.11 -11.80 7.66
N VAL A 170 5.81 -13.00 8.16
CA VAL A 170 6.21 -14.26 7.53
C VAL A 170 4.98 -15.08 7.19
N VAL A 171 4.84 -15.44 5.92
CA VAL A 171 3.91 -16.46 5.46
C VAL A 171 4.67 -17.77 5.36
N SER A 172 4.19 -18.82 6.02
CA SER A 172 4.88 -20.11 6.07
C SER A 172 3.98 -21.26 5.67
N ARG A 173 4.57 -22.25 4.99
CA ARG A 173 4.00 -23.59 4.81
C ARG A 173 5.12 -24.59 4.91
N GLY A 174 5.04 -25.53 5.85
CA GLY A 174 6.10 -26.51 6.10
C GLY A 174 7.46 -25.82 6.32
N THR A 175 8.48 -26.27 5.59
CA THR A 175 9.83 -25.68 5.63
C THR A 175 9.96 -24.35 4.88
N ALA A 176 9.01 -23.98 4.02
CA ALA A 176 9.08 -22.76 3.23
C ALA A 176 8.65 -21.52 4.02
N LYS A 177 9.49 -20.48 4.01
CA LYS A 177 9.22 -19.20 4.69
C LYS A 177 9.30 -18.05 3.71
N LEU A 178 8.21 -17.30 3.57
CA LEU A 178 8.13 -16.10 2.75
C LEU A 178 8.10 -14.88 3.67
N LEU A 179 9.21 -14.15 3.73
CA LEU A 179 9.25 -12.82 4.33
C LEU A 179 8.52 -11.85 3.39
N VAL A 180 7.59 -11.09 3.96
CA VAL A 180 6.84 -10.05 3.25
C VAL A 180 7.20 -8.73 3.92
N LEU A 181 7.67 -7.78 3.11
CA LEU A 181 7.88 -6.40 3.50
C LEU A 181 6.77 -5.57 2.83
N LEU A 182 5.88 -5.04 3.66
CA LEU A 182 4.68 -4.32 3.25
C LEU A 182 4.87 -2.82 3.47
N ALA A 183 4.58 -2.02 2.46
CA ALA A 183 4.47 -0.57 2.59
C ALA A 183 3.03 -0.13 2.32
N VAL A 184 2.31 0.26 3.37
CA VAL A 184 0.96 0.82 3.29
C VAL A 184 1.05 2.32 3.03
N LYS A 185 0.48 2.76 1.91
CA LYS A 185 0.57 4.15 1.47
C LYS A 185 -0.09 5.11 2.44
N CYS A 186 0.47 6.31 2.59
CA CYS A 186 -0.09 7.33 3.47
C CYS A 186 -1.53 7.74 3.10
N ASP A 187 -1.90 7.63 1.82
CA ASP A 187 -3.23 7.92 1.28
C ASP A 187 -4.17 6.69 1.19
N TYR A 188 -3.75 5.54 1.73
CA TYR A 188 -4.55 4.32 1.74
C TYR A 188 -6.00 4.59 2.19
N PRO A 189 -7.01 4.06 1.46
CA PRO A 189 -6.91 3.04 0.42
C PRO A 189 -6.66 3.57 -1.00
N CYS A 190 -6.62 4.90 -1.23
CA CYS A 190 -6.58 5.48 -2.58
C CYS A 190 -5.49 4.85 -3.45
N THR A 191 -4.29 4.72 -2.89
CA THR A 191 -3.21 3.92 -3.46
C THR A 191 -3.09 2.60 -2.68
N PRO A 192 -3.00 1.43 -3.35
CA PRO A 192 -2.85 0.14 -2.69
C PRO A 192 -1.50 0.04 -1.97
N SER A 193 -1.42 -0.87 -1.01
CA SER A 193 -0.15 -1.22 -0.36
C SER A 193 0.79 -1.92 -1.34
N VAL A 194 2.09 -1.68 -1.18
CA VAL A 194 3.18 -2.28 -1.97
C VAL A 194 3.78 -3.47 -1.20
N TYR A 195 3.91 -4.60 -1.88
CA TYR A 195 4.46 -5.85 -1.36
C TYR A 195 5.82 -6.11 -1.98
N CYS A 196 6.81 -6.36 -1.12
CA CYS A 196 8.13 -6.85 -1.51
C CYS A 196 8.38 -8.20 -0.84
N LEU A 197 8.80 -9.20 -1.62
CA LEU A 197 8.81 -10.60 -1.22
C LEU A 197 10.22 -11.18 -1.21
N HIS A 198 10.51 -11.95 -0.16
CA HIS A 198 11.75 -12.71 -0.02
C HIS A 198 11.45 -14.12 0.48
N LEU A 199 11.58 -15.10 -0.40
CA LEU A 199 11.31 -16.50 -0.14
C LEU A 199 12.59 -17.23 0.26
N ASN A 200 12.57 -17.85 1.44
CA ASN A 200 13.58 -18.79 1.90
C ASN A 200 13.01 -20.22 1.80
N TRP A 201 13.38 -20.89 0.71
CA TRP A 201 13.10 -22.30 0.47
C TRP A 201 13.99 -22.79 -0.67
N ASN A 202 14.85 -23.79 -0.42
CA ASN A 202 15.89 -24.22 -1.35
C ASN A 202 16.77 -23.04 -1.83
N GLY A 203 17.22 -22.23 -0.87
CA GLY A 203 17.96 -20.99 -1.12
C GLY A 203 17.12 -19.73 -0.92
N GLU A 204 17.73 -18.60 -1.23
CA GLU A 204 17.14 -17.25 -1.08
C GLU A 204 16.67 -16.70 -2.42
N HIS A 205 15.38 -16.42 -2.51
CA HIS A 205 14.72 -16.01 -3.75
C HIS A 205 13.98 -14.70 -3.53
N HIS A 206 14.21 -13.73 -4.41
CA HIS A 206 13.53 -12.43 -4.44
C HIS A 206 13.24 -12.05 -5.91
N ALA A 207 12.47 -10.98 -6.14
CA ALA A 207 12.08 -10.58 -7.48
C ALA A 207 13.24 -10.23 -8.43
N GLY A 208 14.46 -10.01 -7.91
CA GLY A 208 15.66 -9.75 -8.71
C GLY A 208 16.30 -11.01 -9.29
N ASN A 209 16.19 -12.15 -8.59
CA ASN A 209 16.84 -13.40 -8.97
C ASN A 209 15.87 -14.53 -9.34
N ASN A 210 14.56 -14.38 -9.06
CA ASN A 210 13.56 -15.43 -9.29
C ASN A 210 12.26 -14.85 -9.87
N ASP A 211 11.95 -15.23 -11.11
CA ASP A 211 10.74 -14.80 -11.83
C ASP A 211 9.44 -15.20 -11.13
N ALA A 212 9.42 -16.32 -10.40
CA ALA A 212 8.22 -16.75 -9.69
C ALA A 212 7.89 -15.83 -8.51
N VAL A 213 8.91 -15.34 -7.80
CA VAL A 213 8.71 -14.35 -6.73
C VAL A 213 8.23 -13.02 -7.33
N ARG A 214 8.82 -12.61 -8.45
CA ARG A 214 8.39 -11.43 -9.21
C ARG A 214 6.93 -11.54 -9.68
N ASP A 215 6.51 -12.71 -10.15
CA ASP A 215 5.13 -12.96 -10.55
C ASP A 215 4.18 -12.90 -9.34
N MET A 216 4.56 -13.41 -8.16
CA MET A 216 3.77 -13.26 -6.92
C MET A 216 3.64 -11.80 -6.48
N GLU A 217 4.71 -11.01 -6.56
CA GLU A 217 4.65 -9.56 -6.31
C GLU A 217 3.68 -8.87 -7.27
N ARG A 218 3.73 -9.25 -8.56
CA ARG A 218 2.83 -8.68 -9.59
C ARG A 218 1.36 -8.94 -9.28
N GLU A 219 1.02 -10.13 -8.76
CA GLU A 219 -0.34 -10.44 -8.33
C GLU A 219 -0.85 -9.49 -7.23
N MET A 220 0.02 -9.02 -6.33
CA MET A 220 -0.36 -8.13 -5.22
C MET A 220 -0.32 -6.66 -5.61
N ASN A 221 0.69 -6.26 -6.38
CA ASN A 221 0.99 -4.85 -6.65
C ASN A 221 0.30 -4.33 -7.91
N VAL A 222 0.12 -5.19 -8.92
CA VAL A 222 -0.44 -4.79 -10.23
C VAL A 222 -1.88 -5.27 -10.39
N TYR A 223 -2.15 -6.53 -10.07
CA TYR A 223 -3.48 -7.14 -10.28
C TYR A 223 -4.42 -7.02 -9.07
N TRP A 224 -4.14 -6.13 -8.13
CA TRP A 224 -4.90 -5.96 -6.89
C TRP A 224 -6.39 -5.64 -7.10
N MET A 225 -6.74 -4.95 -8.19
CA MET A 225 -8.13 -4.59 -8.48
C MET A 225 -9.01 -5.84 -8.70
N GLU A 226 -8.44 -6.95 -9.19
CA GLU A 226 -9.19 -8.20 -9.37
C GLU A 226 -9.66 -8.80 -8.03
N LEU A 227 -8.98 -8.45 -6.92
CA LEU A 227 -9.29 -8.94 -5.57
C LEU A 227 -10.51 -8.25 -4.97
N VAL A 228 -10.91 -7.11 -5.53
CA VAL A 228 -11.95 -6.22 -4.99
C VAL A 228 -12.96 -5.74 -6.02
N LYS A 229 -12.90 -6.25 -7.25
CA LYS A 229 -13.77 -5.85 -8.38
C LYS A 229 -15.27 -5.90 -8.06
N ASP A 230 -15.70 -6.81 -7.19
CA ASP A 230 -17.12 -7.01 -6.84
C ASP A 230 -17.58 -6.12 -5.66
N LEU A 231 -16.68 -5.30 -5.09
CA LEU A 231 -16.96 -4.50 -3.87
C LEU A 231 -17.41 -3.05 -4.11
N GLY A 232 -17.45 -2.58 -5.36
CA GLY A 232 -17.89 -1.22 -5.68
C GLY A 232 -17.07 -0.16 -4.94
N HIS A 233 -17.68 0.69 -4.11
CA HIS A 233 -16.99 1.77 -3.38
C HIS A 233 -16.44 1.36 -1.99
N GLY A 234 -16.58 0.09 -1.57
CA GLY A 234 -16.22 -0.39 -0.23
C GLY A 234 -14.87 -1.12 -0.13
N TRP A 235 -14.11 -1.21 -1.21
CA TRP A 235 -12.95 -2.11 -1.33
C TRP A 235 -11.82 -1.85 -0.32
N GLY A 236 -11.58 -0.59 0.06
CA GLY A 236 -10.52 -0.25 1.01
C GLY A 236 -10.69 -0.89 2.40
N SER A 237 -11.91 -1.33 2.73
CA SER A 237 -12.22 -1.97 4.01
C SER A 237 -11.69 -3.40 4.17
N SER A 238 -11.31 -4.05 3.06
CA SER A 238 -10.83 -5.43 3.06
C SER A 238 -9.66 -5.70 2.11
N LEU A 239 -9.21 -4.70 1.35
CA LEU A 239 -8.14 -4.85 0.36
C LEU A 239 -6.87 -5.48 0.93
N LEU A 240 -6.41 -5.05 2.11
CA LEU A 240 -5.17 -5.57 2.69
C LEU A 240 -5.29 -7.06 3.03
N VAL A 241 -6.44 -7.47 3.60
CA VAL A 241 -6.71 -8.88 3.91
C VAL A 241 -6.89 -9.70 2.62
N ALA A 242 -7.51 -9.13 1.59
CA ALA A 242 -7.67 -9.74 0.28
C ALA A 242 -6.32 -9.99 -0.42
N GLN A 243 -5.42 -9.00 -0.39
CA GLN A 243 -4.05 -9.16 -0.88
C GLN A 243 -3.30 -10.23 -0.08
N MET A 244 -3.41 -10.24 1.26
CA MET A 244 -2.76 -11.28 2.05
C MET A 244 -3.28 -12.69 1.74
N ASN A 245 -4.60 -12.87 1.61
CA ASN A 245 -5.19 -14.16 1.26
C ASN A 245 -4.73 -14.62 -0.15
N LYS A 246 -4.67 -13.69 -1.09
CA LYS A 246 -4.13 -13.95 -2.43
C LYS A 246 -2.67 -14.38 -2.35
N LEU A 247 -1.83 -13.70 -1.57
CA LEU A 247 -0.42 -14.01 -1.40
C LEU A 247 -0.22 -15.42 -0.82
N MET A 248 -0.96 -15.77 0.23
CA MET A 248 -0.94 -17.12 0.81
C MET A 248 -1.32 -18.18 -0.23
N SER A 249 -2.35 -17.90 -1.05
CA SER A 249 -2.74 -18.78 -2.15
C SER A 249 -1.66 -18.90 -3.22
N CYS A 250 -0.92 -17.83 -3.51
CA CYS A 250 0.19 -17.85 -4.47
C CYS A 250 1.37 -18.66 -3.95
N LEU A 251 1.72 -18.54 -2.66
CA LEU A 251 2.77 -19.35 -2.04
C LEU A 251 2.38 -20.84 -2.07
N ASP A 252 1.14 -21.15 -1.72
CA ASP A 252 0.67 -22.53 -1.75
C ASP A 252 0.76 -23.13 -3.16
N LEU A 253 0.30 -22.41 -4.19
CA LEU A 253 0.42 -22.83 -5.60
C LEU A 253 1.87 -22.96 -6.05
N TYR A 254 2.74 -22.07 -5.59
CA TYR A 254 4.16 -22.12 -5.90
C TYR A 254 4.79 -23.44 -5.42
N LEU A 255 4.48 -23.84 -4.19
CA LEU A 255 4.99 -25.06 -3.57
C LEU A 255 4.34 -26.32 -4.17
N GLU A 256 3.03 -26.32 -4.40
CA GLU A 256 2.31 -27.44 -5.04
C GLU A 256 2.77 -27.69 -6.49
N ALA A 257 3.04 -26.62 -7.23
CA ALA A 257 3.56 -26.71 -8.60
C ALA A 257 4.99 -27.27 -8.62
N ALA A 258 5.81 -26.99 -7.61
CA ALA A 258 7.13 -27.59 -7.45
C ALA A 258 7.05 -29.08 -7.07
N GLY A 259 6.01 -29.50 -6.35
CA GLY A 259 5.70 -30.92 -6.10
C GLY A 259 5.47 -31.75 -7.35
N SER A 260 4.86 -31.14 -8.36
CA SER A 260 4.54 -31.81 -9.62
C SER A 260 5.77 -32.12 -10.48
N THR A 261 6.96 -31.61 -10.14
CA THR A 261 8.22 -31.93 -10.83
C THR A 261 8.99 -33.09 -10.19
N GLY A 262 8.40 -33.79 -9.21
CA GLY A 262 8.96 -35.02 -8.62
C GLY A 262 10.02 -34.82 -7.53
N ILE A 263 10.27 -33.57 -7.11
CA ILE A 263 11.35 -33.21 -6.17
C ILE A 263 10.81 -32.61 -4.86
N ALA A 264 9.51 -32.29 -4.76
CA ALA A 264 9.05 -31.62 -3.55
C ALA A 264 8.73 -32.60 -2.40
N PRO A 265 9.07 -32.21 -1.17
CA PRO A 265 8.76 -32.98 0.03
C PRO A 265 7.25 -33.16 0.21
N ALA A 266 6.85 -34.25 0.88
CA ALA A 266 5.46 -34.64 1.11
C ALA A 266 4.63 -33.56 1.86
N GLU A 267 5.29 -32.58 2.47
CA GLU A 267 4.67 -31.41 3.11
C GLU A 267 3.92 -30.48 2.13
N PHE A 268 4.16 -30.58 0.82
CA PHE A 268 3.49 -29.77 -0.20
C PHE A 268 2.53 -30.59 -1.06
N SER A 269 1.62 -31.30 -0.40
CA SER A 269 0.53 -32.02 -1.06
C SER A 269 -0.28 -31.10 -1.97
N ARG A 270 -0.62 -31.63 -3.15
CA ARG A 270 -1.44 -30.91 -4.13
C ARG A 270 -2.89 -30.92 -3.69
N GLU A 271 -3.42 -29.74 -3.38
CA GLU A 271 -4.80 -29.53 -2.95
C GLU A 271 -5.60 -28.72 -3.98
N ARG A 272 -4.91 -27.91 -4.80
CA ARG A 272 -5.54 -27.01 -5.77
C ARG A 272 -5.58 -27.59 -7.19
N ILE A 273 -6.66 -27.25 -7.89
CA ILE A 273 -6.90 -27.68 -9.27
C ILE A 273 -6.25 -26.69 -10.24
N PHE A 274 -5.31 -27.17 -11.05
CA PHE A 274 -4.70 -26.44 -12.18
C PHE A 274 -4.24 -27.44 -13.25
N PHE A 275 -4.31 -27.11 -14.54
CA PHE A 275 -4.01 -28.10 -15.58
C PHE A 275 -2.50 -28.33 -15.79
N LYS A 276 -1.71 -27.26 -15.76
CA LYS A 276 -0.25 -27.32 -15.93
C LYS A 276 0.42 -26.56 -14.79
N PRO A 277 1.47 -27.11 -14.15
CA PRO A 277 2.16 -26.43 -13.05
C PRO A 277 2.90 -25.18 -13.53
N VAL A 278 3.41 -25.18 -14.77
CA VAL A 278 4.11 -24.06 -15.39
C VAL A 278 3.77 -23.94 -16.87
N ARG A 279 3.83 -22.72 -17.43
CA ARG A 279 3.65 -22.45 -18.88
C ARG A 279 4.62 -21.37 -19.38
N GLY A 280 5.00 -21.46 -20.65
CA GLY A 280 5.77 -20.43 -21.34
C GLY A 280 7.27 -20.43 -20.99
N ARG A 281 8.01 -19.51 -21.60
CA ARG A 281 9.48 -19.40 -21.45
C ARG A 281 9.90 -19.13 -20.01
N ASN A 282 9.15 -18.27 -19.31
CA ASN A 282 9.43 -17.89 -17.92
C ASN A 282 8.88 -18.90 -16.91
N ARG A 283 8.32 -20.03 -17.37
CA ARG A 283 7.72 -21.07 -16.52
C ARG A 283 6.69 -20.49 -15.53
N CYS A 284 5.85 -19.57 -16.00
CA CYS A 284 4.85 -18.88 -15.20
C CYS A 284 3.85 -19.86 -14.60
N ARG A 285 3.47 -19.60 -13.34
CA ARG A 285 2.57 -20.44 -12.54
C ARG A 285 1.12 -19.97 -12.65
N PRO A 286 0.15 -20.86 -12.38
CA PRO A 286 -1.26 -20.53 -12.52
C PRO A 286 -1.78 -19.76 -11.30
N TYR A 287 -1.53 -18.46 -11.21
CA TYR A 287 -2.00 -17.67 -10.05
C TYR A 287 -3.43 -17.13 -10.19
N LYS A 288 -4.02 -17.13 -11.40
CA LYS A 288 -5.36 -16.58 -11.62
C LYS A 288 -6.43 -17.58 -11.15
N PHE A 289 -7.29 -17.17 -10.23
CA PHE A 289 -8.39 -17.99 -9.74
C PHE A 289 -9.65 -17.77 -10.57
N LEU A 290 -10.31 -18.87 -10.95
CA LEU A 290 -11.60 -18.87 -11.63
C LEU A 290 -12.59 -19.69 -10.81
N HIS A 291 -13.69 -19.06 -10.40
CA HIS A 291 -14.76 -19.71 -9.66
C HIS A 291 -15.69 -20.50 -10.60
N VAL A 292 -15.13 -21.50 -11.27
CA VAL A 292 -15.85 -22.46 -12.14
C VAL A 292 -15.65 -23.85 -11.55
N SER A 293 -16.73 -24.62 -11.41
CA SER A 293 -16.71 -26.04 -11.03
C SER A 293 -15.85 -26.38 -9.79
N GLY A 294 -15.96 -25.60 -8.71
CA GLY A 294 -15.22 -25.82 -7.46
C GLY A 294 -13.91 -25.03 -7.33
N GLY A 295 -13.54 -24.23 -8.34
CA GLY A 295 -12.39 -23.33 -8.30
C GLY A 295 -11.17 -23.89 -9.03
N ILE A 296 -10.76 -23.24 -10.12
CA ILE A 296 -9.63 -23.66 -10.94
C ILE A 296 -8.62 -22.52 -11.03
N PHE A 297 -7.34 -22.87 -10.99
CA PHE A 297 -6.24 -21.96 -11.18
C PHE A 297 -5.68 -22.05 -12.61
N THR A 298 -5.52 -20.89 -13.25
CA THR A 298 -5.01 -20.76 -14.61
C THR A 298 -3.83 -19.79 -14.67
N GLN A 299 -2.98 -19.94 -15.69
CA GLN A 299 -1.96 -18.95 -16.01
C GLN A 299 -2.61 -17.69 -16.58
N ARG A 300 -1.91 -16.57 -16.40
CA ARG A 300 -2.20 -15.34 -17.14
C ARG A 300 -1.71 -15.46 -18.57
#